data_AF-A0A2C2V726-F1
#
_entry.id   AF-A0A2C2V726-F1
#
_cell.length_a   1.000
_cell.length_b   1.000
_cell.length_c   1.000
_cell.angle_alpha   90.00
_cell.angle_beta   90.00
_cell.angle_gamma   90.00
#
_symmetry.space_group_name_H-M   'P 1'
#
loop_
_entity.id
_entity.type
_entity.pdbx_description
1 polymer ?
#
loop_
_entity_poly.entity_id
_entity_poly.type
_entity_poly.pdbx_seq_one_letter_code
_entity_poly.pdbx_strand_id
1 'polypeptide(L)'
;MTFLEKIKPHLISNDILIQETVLHALHDYPNVPEEWTIELLTEAFKNQDKQSSILIYIENMKINEDAVKVLLENIPKMDKSKIHLAVNLFERIDPKLALKYREQLQRYIGEDRWSFYELIVNGMEEEVWNKYANTINTLDQVDSYQHPLYIQAKKMAACIVQNGWITEEKIDVIIQEELKEDWFSFNGILTVYMIGLLKLDKHIPFLSSLLDCDEDILLEEVASALIRFQSDEVVEGVSPYLKQSDSIIFASSVIENIKSDLAVQVLREAYQYSDELEDQDMLIEALCHQLSIDALPEIRDHMKKEYFSSLVDIEQTVYSYYSILGEPHPELMDWKLAALGREIEFRNESKQSGISQNGPILTENKVGRNDPCPCGSGRKYKKCCGK
;
A
#
# COMPACT_ATOMS: atom_id res chain seq x y z
N MET A 1 -23.10 -8.95 -7.26
CA MET A 1 -21.82 -8.66 -7.93
C MET A 1 -20.74 -8.59 -6.87
N THR A 2 -19.65 -9.29 -7.07
CA THR A 2 -18.44 -9.20 -6.22
C THR A 2 -17.77 -7.83 -6.38
N PHE A 3 -16.82 -7.51 -5.49
CA PHE A 3 -15.99 -6.30 -5.61
C PHE A 3 -15.29 -6.20 -6.98
N LEU A 4 -14.61 -7.27 -7.41
CA LEU A 4 -13.90 -7.29 -8.70
C LEU A 4 -14.85 -7.16 -9.90
N GLU A 5 -16.05 -7.75 -9.85
CA GLU A 5 -17.06 -7.60 -10.90
C GLU A 5 -17.54 -6.16 -11.05
N LYS A 6 -17.66 -5.42 -9.93
CA LYS A 6 -18.01 -3.98 -9.94
C LYS A 6 -16.86 -3.13 -10.48
N ILE A 7 -15.61 -3.47 -10.17
CA ILE A 7 -14.42 -2.71 -10.59
C ILE A 7 -14.08 -2.92 -12.07
N LYS A 8 -14.20 -4.14 -12.59
CA LYS A 8 -13.69 -4.51 -13.91
C LYS A 8 -14.10 -3.54 -15.05
N PRO A 9 -15.37 -3.09 -15.16
CA PRO A 9 -15.79 -2.18 -16.23
C PRO A 9 -15.10 -0.81 -16.18
N HIS A 10 -14.57 -0.42 -15.01
CA HIS A 10 -14.01 0.89 -14.73
C HIS A 10 -12.47 0.90 -14.66
N LEU A 11 -11.82 -0.27 -14.79
CA LEU A 11 -10.36 -0.44 -14.73
C LEU A 11 -9.60 0.52 -15.67
N ILE A 12 -10.13 0.71 -16.88
CA ILE A 12 -9.58 1.63 -17.90
C ILE A 12 -10.59 2.73 -18.26
N SER A 13 -11.36 3.21 -17.27
CA SER A 13 -12.39 4.24 -17.44
C SER A 13 -11.86 5.47 -18.19
N ASN A 14 -12.68 6.04 -19.07
CA ASN A 14 -12.38 7.34 -19.69
C ASN A 14 -12.55 8.51 -18.71
N ASP A 15 -13.26 8.27 -17.62
CA ASP A 15 -13.35 9.21 -16.51
C ASP A 15 -12.15 9.01 -15.57
N ILE A 16 -11.28 10.03 -15.49
CA ILE A 16 -10.02 9.95 -14.74
C ILE A 16 -10.25 9.81 -13.24
N LEU A 17 -11.27 10.48 -12.69
CA LEU A 17 -11.58 10.41 -11.26
C LEU A 17 -12.00 9.00 -10.87
N ILE A 18 -12.85 8.38 -11.69
CA ILE A 18 -13.27 6.98 -11.49
C ILE A 18 -12.08 6.04 -11.60
N GLN A 19 -11.19 6.26 -12.59
CA GLN A 19 -10.03 5.40 -12.76
C GLN A 19 -9.06 5.50 -11.57
N GLU A 20 -8.81 6.71 -11.07
CA GLU A 20 -7.95 6.92 -9.90
C GLU A 20 -8.54 6.28 -8.65
N THR A 21 -9.84 6.45 -8.38
CA THR A 21 -10.50 5.74 -7.27
C THR A 21 -10.41 4.22 -7.42
N VAL A 22 -10.55 3.68 -8.64
CA VAL A 22 -10.35 2.24 -8.90
C VAL A 22 -8.91 1.82 -8.61
N LEU A 23 -7.93 2.61 -9.01
CA LEU A 23 -6.51 2.32 -8.75
C LEU A 23 -6.21 2.34 -7.25
N HIS A 24 -6.76 3.31 -6.50
CA HIS A 24 -6.62 3.39 -5.05
C HIS A 24 -7.21 2.14 -4.37
N ALA A 25 -8.46 1.80 -4.70
CA ALA A 25 -9.15 0.64 -4.12
C ALA A 25 -8.50 -0.72 -4.45
N LEU A 26 -7.63 -0.78 -5.47
CA LEU A 26 -6.88 -1.97 -5.86
C LEU A 26 -5.43 -1.98 -5.35
N HIS A 27 -4.90 -0.87 -4.84
CA HIS A 27 -3.47 -0.71 -4.56
C HIS A 27 -2.95 -1.74 -3.56
N ASP A 28 -3.66 -1.91 -2.44
CA ASP A 28 -3.31 -2.86 -1.38
C ASP A 28 -4.14 -4.15 -1.42
N TYR A 29 -5.14 -4.22 -2.31
CA TYR A 29 -5.98 -5.40 -2.46
C TYR A 29 -5.13 -6.57 -3.01
N PRO A 30 -5.01 -7.71 -2.29
CA PRO A 30 -4.01 -8.72 -2.65
C PRO A 30 -4.42 -9.62 -3.82
N ASN A 31 -5.70 -9.63 -4.20
CA ASN A 31 -6.26 -10.58 -5.17
C ASN A 31 -6.59 -9.91 -6.52
N VAL A 32 -5.82 -8.91 -6.94
CA VAL A 32 -5.96 -8.33 -8.28
C VAL A 32 -5.59 -9.37 -9.36
N PRO A 33 -6.46 -9.64 -10.35
CA PRO A 33 -6.13 -10.56 -11.44
C PRO A 33 -4.90 -10.10 -12.23
N GLU A 34 -3.97 -11.02 -12.52
CA GLU A 34 -2.70 -10.68 -13.16
C GLU A 34 -2.87 -10.02 -14.54
N GLU A 35 -3.91 -10.39 -15.27
CA GLU A 35 -4.23 -9.81 -16.58
C GLU A 35 -4.61 -8.32 -16.49
N TRP A 36 -5.09 -7.84 -15.34
CA TRP A 36 -5.41 -6.41 -15.15
C TRP A 36 -4.16 -5.55 -15.13
N THR A 37 -3.05 -6.08 -14.59
CA THR A 37 -1.75 -5.40 -14.66
C THR A 37 -1.36 -5.10 -16.11
N ILE A 38 -1.63 -6.02 -17.04
CA ILE A 38 -1.35 -5.86 -18.47
C ILE A 38 -2.25 -4.82 -19.11
N GLU A 39 -3.55 -4.86 -18.79
CA GLU A 39 -4.52 -3.88 -19.29
C GLU A 39 -4.17 -2.46 -18.83
N LEU A 40 -3.84 -2.30 -17.55
CA LEU A 40 -3.42 -1.04 -16.96
C LEU A 40 -2.09 -0.55 -17.56
N LEU A 41 -1.07 -1.40 -17.66
CA LEU A 41 0.20 -1.05 -18.32
C LEU A 41 -0.02 -0.61 -19.77
N THR A 42 -0.86 -1.34 -20.49
CA THR A 42 -1.19 -1.00 -21.89
C THR A 42 -1.88 0.36 -21.99
N GLU A 43 -2.80 0.66 -21.08
CA GLU A 43 -3.45 1.98 -21.01
C GLU A 43 -2.45 3.08 -20.64
N ALA A 44 -1.56 2.85 -19.67
CA ALA A 44 -0.53 3.79 -19.28
C ALA A 44 0.43 4.16 -20.42
N PHE A 45 0.71 3.23 -21.33
CA PHE A 45 1.55 3.50 -22.51
C PHE A 45 0.79 4.10 -23.70
N LYS A 46 -0.55 3.99 -23.72
CA LYS A 46 -1.41 4.63 -24.74
C LYS A 46 -1.86 6.03 -24.36
N ASN A 47 -2.05 6.29 -23.07
CA ASN A 47 -2.62 7.52 -22.56
C ASN A 47 -1.65 8.24 -21.62
N GLN A 48 -1.04 9.33 -22.12
CA GLN A 48 -0.04 10.09 -21.38
C GLN A 48 -0.57 10.79 -20.12
N ASP A 49 -1.86 11.12 -20.10
CA ASP A 49 -2.50 11.81 -18.97
C ASP A 49 -2.72 10.87 -17.78
N LYS A 50 -2.91 9.58 -18.05
CA LYS A 50 -3.09 8.52 -17.04
C LYS A 50 -1.80 7.78 -16.68
N GLN A 51 -0.75 7.96 -17.48
CA GLN A 51 0.47 7.17 -17.38
C GLN A 51 1.08 7.21 -15.98
N SER A 52 1.18 8.38 -15.37
CA SER A 52 1.83 8.52 -14.07
C SER A 52 1.02 7.84 -12.97
N SER A 53 -0.28 8.13 -12.87
CA SER A 53 -1.15 7.54 -11.85
C SER A 53 -1.18 6.02 -11.96
N ILE A 54 -1.37 5.47 -13.16
CA ILE A 54 -1.35 4.01 -13.34
C ILE A 54 -0.02 3.41 -12.90
N LEU A 55 1.13 3.92 -13.37
CA LEU A 55 2.43 3.34 -13.04
C LEU A 55 2.76 3.41 -11.54
N ILE A 56 2.26 4.41 -10.83
CA ILE A 56 2.38 4.55 -9.38
C ILE A 56 1.55 3.47 -8.68
N TYR A 57 0.25 3.38 -8.98
CA TYR A 57 -0.66 2.54 -8.19
C TYR A 57 -0.50 1.04 -8.44
N ILE A 58 0.05 0.63 -9.58
CA ILE A 58 0.26 -0.80 -9.88
C ILE A 58 1.56 -1.37 -9.31
N GLU A 59 2.33 -0.60 -8.53
CA GLU A 59 3.63 -1.06 -8.02
C GLU A 59 3.55 -2.33 -7.15
N ASN A 60 2.44 -2.51 -6.45
CA ASN A 60 2.16 -3.70 -5.62
C ASN A 60 1.56 -4.88 -6.41
N MET A 61 1.16 -4.65 -7.66
CA MET A 61 0.58 -5.69 -8.52
C MET A 61 1.65 -6.62 -9.08
N LYS A 62 1.25 -7.85 -9.39
CA LYS A 62 2.18 -8.88 -9.86
C LYS A 62 2.64 -8.60 -11.30
N ILE A 63 3.95 -8.42 -11.45
CA ILE A 63 4.62 -8.31 -12.76
C ILE A 63 4.91 -9.71 -13.31
N ASN A 64 4.03 -10.20 -14.18
CA ASN A 64 4.23 -11.47 -14.89
C ASN A 64 5.06 -11.30 -16.18
N GLU A 65 5.24 -12.40 -16.92
CA GLU A 65 6.07 -12.40 -18.13
C GLU A 65 5.57 -11.45 -19.23
N ASP A 66 4.26 -11.32 -19.41
CA ASP A 66 3.72 -10.42 -20.43
C ASP A 66 3.86 -8.95 -20.00
N ALA A 67 3.78 -8.66 -18.69
CA ALA A 67 4.04 -7.32 -18.16
C ALA A 67 5.49 -6.90 -18.44
N VAL A 68 6.45 -7.81 -18.24
CA VAL A 68 7.87 -7.57 -18.57
C VAL A 68 8.04 -7.24 -20.05
N LYS A 69 7.39 -7.97 -20.96
CA LYS A 69 7.45 -7.67 -22.41
C LYS A 69 6.90 -6.29 -22.73
N VAL A 70 5.74 -5.94 -22.18
CA VAL A 70 5.11 -4.62 -22.38
C VAL A 70 6.02 -3.50 -21.86
N LEU A 71 6.61 -3.67 -20.68
CA LEU A 71 7.56 -2.70 -20.11
C LEU A 71 8.83 -2.55 -20.98
N LEU A 72 9.45 -3.66 -21.35
CA LEU A 72 10.67 -3.66 -22.18
C LEU A 72 10.45 -2.99 -23.55
N GLU A 73 9.27 -3.17 -24.14
CA GLU A 73 8.90 -2.55 -25.41
C GLU A 73 8.69 -1.03 -25.29
N ASN A 74 8.07 -0.57 -24.20
CA ASN A 74 7.56 0.79 -24.10
C ASN A 74 8.46 1.75 -23.32
N ILE A 75 9.23 1.27 -22.33
CA ILE A 75 10.16 2.14 -21.56
C ILE A 75 11.12 2.94 -22.47
N PRO A 76 11.73 2.38 -23.52
CA PRO A 76 12.61 3.15 -24.42
C PRO A 76 11.92 4.31 -25.16
N LYS A 77 10.58 4.29 -25.25
CA LYS A 77 9.76 5.27 -25.96
C LYS A 77 9.17 6.34 -25.02
N MET A 78 9.35 6.19 -23.70
CA MET A 78 8.78 7.08 -22.69
C MET A 78 9.47 8.45 -22.63
N ASP A 79 8.75 9.43 -22.09
CA ASP A 79 9.36 10.67 -21.63
C ASP A 79 10.40 10.36 -20.55
N LYS A 80 11.62 10.90 -20.72
CA LYS A 80 12.74 10.67 -19.80
C LYS A 80 12.41 11.04 -18.36
N SER A 81 11.58 12.04 -18.14
CA SER A 81 11.14 12.46 -16.81
C SER A 81 10.31 11.39 -16.09
N LYS A 82 9.65 10.48 -16.83
CA LYS A 82 8.71 9.47 -16.29
C LYS A 82 9.25 8.04 -16.33
N ILE A 83 10.41 7.79 -16.94
CA ILE A 83 11.01 6.45 -17.05
C ILE A 83 11.16 5.79 -15.67
N HIS A 84 11.51 6.56 -14.64
CA HIS A 84 11.71 6.05 -13.29
C HIS A 84 10.47 5.33 -12.74
N LEU A 85 9.25 5.82 -13.03
CA LEU A 85 8.00 5.20 -12.59
C LEU A 85 7.86 3.78 -13.14
N ALA A 86 8.15 3.58 -14.44
CA ALA A 86 8.08 2.26 -15.06
C ALA A 86 9.24 1.34 -14.64
N VAL A 87 10.43 1.89 -14.39
CA VAL A 87 11.58 1.12 -13.91
C VAL A 87 11.38 0.65 -12.47
N ASN A 88 10.72 1.44 -11.61
CA ASN A 88 10.40 1.07 -10.24
C ASN A 88 9.54 -0.21 -10.16
N LEU A 89 8.71 -0.49 -11.17
CA LEU A 89 7.96 -1.75 -11.25
C LEU A 89 8.86 -2.99 -11.26
N PHE A 90 10.11 -2.88 -11.72
CA PHE A 90 11.07 -3.99 -11.66
C PHE A 90 11.64 -4.25 -10.26
N GLU A 91 11.40 -3.41 -9.25
CA GLU A 91 11.85 -3.71 -7.89
C GLU A 91 11.17 -4.96 -7.32
N ARG A 92 9.90 -5.15 -7.68
CA ARG A 92 9.08 -6.29 -7.20
C ARG A 92 9.04 -7.47 -8.16
N ILE A 93 9.79 -7.42 -9.27
CA ILE A 93 9.88 -8.55 -10.19
C ILE A 93 10.30 -9.85 -9.46
N ASP A 94 9.69 -10.95 -9.87
CA ASP A 94 10.08 -12.28 -9.44
C ASP A 94 11.54 -12.57 -9.88
N PRO A 95 12.45 -13.00 -8.97
CA PRO A 95 13.86 -13.23 -9.31
C PRO A 95 14.07 -14.24 -10.45
N LYS A 96 13.26 -15.30 -10.54
CA LYS A 96 13.36 -16.28 -11.63
C LYS A 96 12.98 -15.66 -12.96
N LEU A 97 11.94 -14.83 -12.99
CA LEU A 97 11.57 -14.05 -14.17
C LEU A 97 12.64 -13.03 -14.55
N ALA A 98 13.24 -12.34 -13.57
CA ALA A 98 14.33 -11.39 -13.82
C ALA A 98 15.53 -12.08 -14.48
N LEU A 99 15.97 -13.24 -13.96
CA LEU A 99 17.06 -14.01 -14.54
C LEU A 99 16.76 -14.50 -15.96
N LYS A 100 15.51 -14.92 -16.22
CA LYS A 100 15.07 -15.32 -17.57
C LYS A 100 15.23 -14.19 -18.60
N TYR A 101 15.05 -12.93 -18.18
CA TYR A 101 15.12 -11.73 -19.03
C TYR A 101 16.37 -10.87 -18.76
N ARG A 102 17.44 -11.46 -18.21
CA ARG A 102 18.64 -10.74 -17.75
C ARG A 102 19.25 -9.84 -18.83
N GLU A 103 19.44 -10.35 -20.04
CA GLU A 103 20.06 -9.58 -21.14
C GLU A 103 19.28 -8.31 -21.48
N GLN A 104 17.95 -8.35 -21.40
CA GLN A 104 17.09 -7.20 -21.69
C GLN A 104 16.99 -6.26 -20.49
N LEU A 105 16.94 -6.80 -19.27
CA LEU A 105 16.70 -6.07 -18.03
C LEU A 105 17.97 -5.46 -17.40
N GLN A 106 19.17 -5.91 -17.75
CA GLN A 106 20.45 -5.36 -17.23
C GLN A 106 20.64 -3.86 -17.45
N ARG A 107 19.87 -3.25 -18.36
CA ARG A 107 19.87 -1.79 -18.59
C ARG A 107 19.02 -1.01 -17.57
N TYR A 108 18.17 -1.70 -16.81
CA TYR A 108 17.23 -1.12 -15.84
C TYR A 108 17.46 -1.63 -14.42
N ILE A 109 18.07 -2.81 -14.27
CA ILE A 109 18.39 -3.46 -13.00
C ILE A 109 19.91 -3.39 -12.78
N GLY A 110 20.31 -2.87 -11.63
CA GLY A 110 21.73 -2.74 -11.25
C GLY A 110 22.46 -4.09 -11.19
N GLU A 111 23.76 -4.08 -11.52
CA GLU A 111 24.59 -5.29 -11.59
C GLU A 111 24.66 -6.08 -10.28
N ASP A 112 24.63 -5.38 -9.15
CA ASP A 112 24.64 -5.94 -7.80
C ASP A 112 23.42 -6.83 -7.50
N ARG A 113 22.29 -6.58 -8.15
CA ARG A 113 21.05 -7.35 -7.95
C ARG A 113 21.11 -8.73 -8.59
N TRP A 114 21.94 -8.96 -9.62
CA TRP A 114 21.97 -10.26 -10.33
C TRP A 114 22.51 -11.39 -9.47
N SER A 115 23.61 -11.16 -8.74
CA SER A 115 24.13 -12.16 -7.80
C SER A 115 23.13 -12.47 -6.68
N PHE A 116 22.35 -11.47 -6.28
CA PHE A 116 21.29 -11.65 -5.29
C PHE A 116 20.15 -12.51 -5.86
N TYR A 117 19.71 -12.27 -7.09
CA TYR A 117 18.69 -13.10 -7.72
C TYR A 117 19.15 -14.55 -7.94
N GLU A 118 20.41 -14.77 -8.30
CA GLU A 118 20.99 -16.12 -8.38
C GLU A 118 20.95 -16.83 -7.02
N LEU A 119 21.30 -16.13 -5.93
CA LEU A 119 21.19 -16.68 -4.58
C LEU A 119 19.75 -17.04 -4.22
N ILE A 120 18.77 -16.21 -4.56
CA ILE A 120 17.35 -16.50 -4.27
C ILE A 120 16.84 -17.72 -5.05
N VAL A 121 17.25 -17.87 -6.31
CA VAL A 121 16.70 -18.92 -7.20
C VAL A 121 17.44 -20.25 -7.06
N ASN A 122 18.76 -20.22 -6.85
CA ASN A 122 19.63 -21.39 -6.91
C ASN A 122 20.42 -21.64 -5.61
N GLY A 123 20.32 -20.76 -4.62
CA GLY A 123 21.06 -20.86 -3.36
C GLY A 123 20.53 -21.94 -2.43
N MET A 124 21.42 -22.44 -1.57
CA MET A 124 21.08 -23.39 -0.51
C MET A 124 20.49 -22.68 0.72
N GLU A 125 19.74 -23.41 1.54
CA GLU A 125 19.10 -22.89 2.76
C GLU A 125 20.06 -22.08 3.64
N GLU A 126 21.24 -22.64 3.93
CA GLU A 126 22.25 -22.01 4.78
C GLU A 126 22.79 -20.69 4.18
N GLU A 127 22.96 -20.63 2.85
CA GLU A 127 23.48 -19.44 2.16
C GLU A 127 22.47 -18.29 2.23
N VAL A 128 21.19 -18.60 2.02
CA VAL A 128 20.09 -17.62 2.09
C VAL A 128 19.90 -17.13 3.52
N TRP A 129 19.90 -18.02 4.51
CA TRP A 129 19.81 -17.64 5.93
C TRP A 129 21.00 -16.78 6.37
N ASN A 130 22.22 -17.14 5.98
CA ASN A 130 23.41 -16.35 6.30
C ASN A 130 23.32 -14.94 5.69
N LYS A 131 22.88 -14.82 4.44
CA LYS A 131 22.69 -13.51 3.80
C LYS A 131 21.55 -12.72 4.45
N TYR A 132 20.45 -13.38 4.80
CA TYR A 132 19.30 -12.79 5.49
C TYR A 132 19.71 -12.20 6.85
N ALA A 133 20.35 -13.00 7.71
CA ALA A 133 20.84 -12.57 9.02
C ALA A 133 21.83 -11.40 8.91
N ASN A 134 22.79 -11.46 7.97
CA ASN A 134 23.72 -10.36 7.74
C ASN A 134 23.02 -9.07 7.29
N THR A 135 21.97 -9.19 6.48
CA THR A 135 21.21 -8.03 5.98
C THR A 135 20.39 -7.40 7.10
N ILE A 136 19.75 -8.19 7.96
CA ILE A 136 19.07 -7.72 9.16
C ILE A 136 20.03 -7.01 10.10
N ASN A 137 21.15 -7.65 10.45
CA ASN A 137 22.17 -7.04 11.31
C ASN A 137 22.67 -5.70 10.76
N THR A 138 22.74 -5.55 9.43
CA THR A 138 23.08 -4.28 8.81
C THR A 138 21.96 -3.26 8.97
N LEU A 139 20.70 -3.66 8.73
CA LEU A 139 19.52 -2.80 8.89
C LEU A 139 19.37 -2.29 10.34
N ASP A 140 19.64 -3.12 11.35
CA ASP A 140 19.56 -2.73 12.76
C ASP A 140 20.71 -1.78 13.20
N GLN A 141 21.83 -1.74 12.47
CA GLN A 141 23.02 -0.97 12.86
C GLN A 141 23.16 0.38 12.15
N VAL A 142 22.46 0.59 11.04
CA VAL A 142 22.57 1.84 10.26
C VAL A 142 21.79 2.97 10.91
N ASP A 143 22.37 4.17 10.93
CA ASP A 143 21.75 5.37 11.52
C ASP A 143 20.49 5.86 10.77
N SER A 144 20.23 5.33 9.58
CA SER A 144 19.10 5.73 8.74
C SER A 144 18.51 4.54 7.99
N TYR A 145 17.19 4.53 7.83
CA TYR A 145 16.47 3.49 7.12
C TYR A 145 16.99 3.29 5.69
N GLN A 146 17.29 2.04 5.33
CA GLN A 146 17.81 1.66 4.01
C GLN A 146 16.77 0.84 3.24
N HIS A 147 15.85 1.52 2.56
CA HIS A 147 14.79 0.89 1.76
C HIS A 147 15.30 -0.23 0.83
N PRO A 148 16.40 -0.07 0.05
CA PRO A 148 16.88 -1.14 -0.82
C PRO A 148 17.31 -2.42 -0.08
N LEU A 149 17.89 -2.28 1.12
CA LEU A 149 18.28 -3.43 1.96
C LEU A 149 17.05 -4.12 2.54
N TYR A 150 16.05 -3.35 2.95
CA TYR A 150 14.78 -3.88 3.45
C TYR A 150 14.05 -4.69 2.38
N ILE A 151 13.99 -4.20 1.13
CA ILE A 151 13.42 -4.95 0.00
C ILE A 151 14.20 -6.25 -0.28
N GLN A 152 15.52 -6.25 -0.16
CA GLN A 152 16.31 -7.50 -0.26
C GLN A 152 15.96 -8.47 0.86
N ALA A 153 15.84 -7.99 2.10
CA ALA A 153 15.46 -8.79 3.25
C ALA A 153 14.07 -9.42 3.07
N LYS A 154 13.08 -8.65 2.59
CA LYS A 154 11.74 -9.18 2.24
C LYS A 154 11.80 -10.27 1.18
N LYS A 155 12.60 -10.11 0.10
CA LYS A 155 12.74 -11.14 -0.94
C LYS A 155 13.37 -12.43 -0.38
N MET A 156 14.34 -12.33 0.53
CA MET A 156 14.89 -13.51 1.23
C MET A 156 13.88 -14.15 2.17
N ALA A 157 13.12 -13.36 2.94
CA ALA A 157 12.05 -13.87 3.78
C ALA A 157 11.00 -14.64 2.98
N ALA A 158 10.59 -14.10 1.83
CA ALA A 158 9.69 -14.78 0.91
C ALA A 158 10.29 -16.10 0.38
N CYS A 159 11.58 -16.11 0.03
CA CYS A 159 12.28 -17.33 -0.39
C CYS A 159 12.31 -18.40 0.72
N ILE A 160 12.62 -18.00 1.95
CA ILE A 160 12.62 -18.86 3.14
C ILE A 160 11.25 -19.51 3.35
N VAL A 161 10.17 -18.72 3.26
CA VAL A 161 8.79 -19.21 3.37
C VAL A 161 8.43 -20.16 2.22
N GLN A 162 8.71 -19.76 0.98
CA GLN A 162 8.36 -20.55 -0.22
C GLN A 162 9.04 -21.92 -0.26
N ASN A 163 10.26 -22.03 0.30
CA ASN A 163 10.99 -23.29 0.38
C ASN A 163 10.69 -24.10 1.66
N GLY A 164 9.84 -23.59 2.57
CA GLY A 164 9.49 -24.27 3.82
C GLY A 164 10.61 -24.34 4.85
N TRP A 165 11.57 -23.41 4.82
CA TRP A 165 12.72 -23.39 5.74
C TRP A 165 12.41 -22.76 7.11
N ILE A 166 11.23 -22.17 7.24
CA ILE A 166 10.68 -21.66 8.49
C ILE A 166 9.35 -22.35 8.80
N THR A 167 9.10 -22.63 10.08
CA THR A 167 7.88 -23.27 10.57
C THR A 167 7.12 -22.35 11.52
N GLU A 168 5.83 -22.62 11.75
CA GLU A 168 5.02 -21.87 12.71
C GLU A 168 5.64 -21.89 14.12
N GLU A 169 6.24 -23.00 14.56
CA GLU A 169 6.88 -23.06 15.88
C GLU A 169 8.10 -22.14 15.99
N LYS A 170 8.87 -21.97 14.89
CA LYS A 170 9.98 -21.01 14.87
C LYS A 170 9.46 -19.56 14.90
N ILE A 171 8.38 -19.28 14.19
CA ILE A 171 7.69 -17.98 14.21
C ILE A 171 7.22 -17.65 15.63
N ASP A 172 6.57 -18.60 16.31
CA ASP A 172 6.13 -18.45 17.70
C ASP A 172 7.30 -18.07 18.63
N VAL A 173 8.45 -18.74 18.48
CA VAL A 173 9.65 -18.47 19.30
C VAL A 173 10.15 -17.05 19.05
N ILE A 174 10.26 -16.61 17.79
CA ILE A 174 10.73 -15.26 17.47
C ILE A 174 9.80 -14.21 18.06
N ILE A 175 8.48 -14.36 17.91
CA ILE A 175 7.50 -13.41 18.48
C ILE A 175 7.63 -13.33 20.00
N GLN A 176 7.81 -14.46 20.69
CA GLN A 176 7.99 -14.46 22.14
C GLN A 176 9.27 -13.76 22.59
N GLU A 177 10.29 -13.70 21.74
CA GLU A 177 11.52 -12.95 21.99
C GLU A 177 11.29 -11.45 21.75
N GLU A 178 10.70 -11.07 20.62
CA GLU A 178 10.38 -9.66 20.30
C GLU A 178 9.47 -9.01 21.36
N LEU A 179 8.49 -9.75 21.89
CA LEU A 179 7.59 -9.26 22.95
C LEU A 179 8.27 -8.97 24.30
N LYS A 180 9.54 -9.37 24.48
CA LYS A 180 10.31 -9.06 25.69
C LYS A 180 11.09 -7.75 25.57
N GLU A 181 11.25 -7.24 24.36
CA GLU A 181 12.02 -6.04 24.07
C GLU A 181 11.11 -4.80 24.00
N ASP A 182 11.72 -3.63 24.14
CA ASP A 182 11.00 -2.34 24.12
C ASP A 182 10.70 -1.85 22.68
N TRP A 183 11.31 -2.46 21.67
CA TRP A 183 11.17 -2.12 20.24
C TRP A 183 11.25 -3.38 19.39
N PHE A 184 10.64 -3.36 18.20
CA PHE A 184 10.75 -4.46 17.25
C PHE A 184 12.04 -4.37 16.45
N SER A 185 12.75 -5.50 16.33
CA SER A 185 13.88 -5.61 15.42
C SER A 185 13.40 -5.70 13.97
N PHE A 186 14.30 -5.49 13.00
CA PHE A 186 13.97 -5.80 11.60
C PHE A 186 13.65 -7.30 11.40
N ASN A 187 14.19 -8.19 12.24
CA ASN A 187 13.80 -9.59 12.24
C ASN A 187 12.34 -9.79 12.69
N GLY A 188 11.90 -9.07 13.72
CA GLY A 188 10.51 -9.06 14.18
C GLY A 188 9.55 -8.53 13.11
N ILE A 189 9.90 -7.41 12.46
CA ILE A 189 9.11 -6.84 11.35
C ILE A 189 9.02 -7.86 10.19
N LEU A 190 10.13 -8.49 9.79
CA LEU A 190 10.11 -9.48 8.72
C LEU A 190 9.41 -10.79 9.13
N THR A 191 9.32 -11.07 10.44
CA THR A 191 8.50 -12.17 10.97
C THR A 191 7.01 -11.88 10.78
N VAL A 192 6.55 -10.65 10.99
CA VAL A 192 5.19 -10.20 10.64
C VAL A 192 4.90 -10.42 9.15
N TYR A 193 5.83 -10.04 8.28
CA TYR A 193 5.72 -10.32 6.85
C TYR A 193 5.56 -11.82 6.55
N MET A 194 6.39 -12.68 7.18
CA MET A 194 6.33 -14.13 6.99
C MET A 194 5.02 -14.74 7.50
N ILE A 195 4.46 -14.24 8.61
CA ILE A 195 3.14 -14.66 9.11
C ILE A 195 2.07 -14.43 8.04
N GLY A 196 2.07 -13.26 7.40
CA GLY A 196 1.14 -12.93 6.32
C GLY A 196 1.30 -13.80 5.08
N LEU A 197 2.54 -14.21 4.74
CA LEU A 197 2.81 -15.14 3.63
C LEU A 197 2.34 -16.56 3.93
N LEU A 198 2.53 -17.02 5.18
CA LEU A 198 2.14 -18.36 5.63
C LEU A 198 0.64 -18.48 5.95
N LYS A 199 -0.08 -17.35 6.07
CA LYS A 199 -1.48 -17.28 6.52
C LYS A 199 -1.73 -18.01 7.84
N LEU A 200 -0.95 -17.65 8.86
CA LEU A 200 -1.09 -18.25 10.19
C LEU A 200 -2.19 -17.55 11.00
N ASP A 201 -3.44 -17.99 10.83
CA ASP A 201 -4.64 -17.33 11.41
C ASP A 201 -4.55 -17.12 12.93
N LYS A 202 -3.88 -18.03 13.64
CA LYS A 202 -3.60 -17.96 15.08
C LYS A 202 -2.95 -16.64 15.50
N HIS A 203 -2.20 -15.98 14.61
CA HIS A 203 -1.49 -14.74 14.91
C HIS A 203 -2.29 -13.48 14.61
N ILE A 204 -3.50 -13.56 14.05
CA ILE A 204 -4.34 -12.38 13.76
C ILE A 204 -4.55 -11.50 15.01
N PRO A 205 -4.85 -12.03 16.21
CA PRO A 205 -4.99 -11.20 17.41
C PRO A 205 -3.69 -10.48 17.81
N PHE A 206 -2.55 -11.16 17.66
CA PHE A 206 -1.24 -10.57 17.91
C PHE A 206 -0.95 -9.45 16.91
N LEU A 207 -1.12 -9.69 15.61
CA LEU A 207 -0.92 -8.68 14.58
C LEU A 207 -1.83 -7.46 14.77
N SER A 208 -3.11 -7.69 15.08
CA SER A 208 -4.06 -6.60 15.36
C SER A 208 -3.62 -5.76 16.55
N SER A 209 -3.02 -6.37 17.57
CA SER A 209 -2.50 -5.64 18.75
C SER A 209 -1.33 -4.71 18.46
N LEU A 210 -0.64 -4.88 17.33
CA LEU A 210 0.46 -4.02 16.93
C LEU A 210 -0.02 -2.74 16.21
N LEU A 211 -1.31 -2.61 15.88
CA LEU A 211 -1.85 -1.40 15.24
C LEU A 211 -1.79 -0.15 16.13
N ASP A 212 -1.63 -0.31 17.43
CA ASP A 212 -1.48 0.78 18.41
C ASP A 212 -0.01 1.11 18.72
N CYS A 213 0.94 0.56 17.95
CA CYS A 213 2.36 0.85 18.15
C CYS A 213 2.78 2.17 17.49
N ASP A 214 3.93 2.70 17.92
CA ASP A 214 4.45 4.03 17.55
C ASP A 214 5.62 3.90 16.54
N GLU A 215 5.55 2.91 15.62
CA GLU A 215 6.60 2.50 14.66
C GLU A 215 6.08 2.32 13.22
N ASP A 216 6.29 3.31 12.35
CA ASP A 216 5.72 3.37 10.98
C ASP A 216 5.99 2.12 10.12
N ILE A 217 7.24 1.62 10.07
CA ILE A 217 7.61 0.45 9.26
C ILE A 217 6.90 -0.81 9.75
N LEU A 218 6.74 -0.95 11.07
CA LEU A 218 6.02 -2.08 11.65
C LEU A 218 4.53 -1.99 11.32
N LEU A 219 3.93 -0.81 11.44
CA LEU A 219 2.52 -0.59 11.13
C LEU A 219 2.20 -0.90 9.66
N GLU A 220 3.04 -0.45 8.72
CA GLU A 220 2.90 -0.79 7.30
C GLU A 220 2.95 -2.30 7.06
N GLU A 221 3.88 -3.00 7.71
CA GLU A 221 4.01 -4.44 7.54
C GLU A 221 2.87 -5.22 8.19
N VAL A 222 2.41 -4.77 9.36
CA VAL A 222 1.23 -5.32 10.06
C VAL A 222 -0.02 -5.17 9.20
N ALA A 223 -0.24 -3.98 8.63
CA ALA A 223 -1.37 -3.73 7.75
C ALA A 223 -1.32 -4.64 6.52
N SER A 224 -0.17 -4.70 5.83
CA SER A 224 0.01 -5.59 4.68
C SER A 224 -0.20 -7.07 5.04
N ALA A 225 0.28 -7.52 6.20
CA ALA A 225 0.12 -8.90 6.67
C ALA A 225 -1.34 -9.24 6.97
N LEU A 226 -2.05 -8.37 7.70
CA LEU A 226 -3.48 -8.54 8.02
C LEU A 226 -4.34 -8.55 6.76
N ILE A 227 -4.09 -7.63 5.82
CA ILE A 227 -4.81 -7.56 4.54
C ILE A 227 -4.68 -8.87 3.77
N ARG A 228 -3.52 -9.55 3.78
CA ARG A 228 -3.32 -10.81 3.05
C ARG A 228 -4.25 -11.93 3.47
N PHE A 229 -4.71 -11.96 4.72
CA PHE A 229 -5.59 -13.02 5.21
C PHE A 229 -6.91 -13.07 4.45
N GLN A 230 -7.52 -11.90 4.18
CA GLN A 230 -8.81 -11.76 3.48
C GLN A 230 -9.93 -12.54 4.20
N SER A 231 -10.06 -12.32 5.51
CA SER A 231 -11.00 -13.06 6.36
C SER A 231 -11.72 -12.15 7.36
N ASP A 232 -12.90 -12.60 7.82
CA ASP A 232 -13.70 -11.87 8.80
C ASP A 232 -13.06 -11.86 10.20
N GLU A 233 -12.21 -12.84 10.53
CA GLU A 233 -11.42 -12.85 11.77
C GLU A 233 -10.48 -11.65 11.86
N VAL A 234 -9.93 -11.18 10.73
CA VAL A 234 -9.17 -9.92 10.69
C VAL A 234 -10.09 -8.74 10.99
N VAL A 235 -11.29 -8.73 10.40
CA VAL A 235 -12.26 -7.65 10.63
C VAL A 235 -12.61 -7.56 12.11
N GLU A 236 -12.90 -8.69 12.75
CA GLU A 236 -13.18 -8.76 14.18
C GLU A 236 -11.99 -8.27 15.01
N GLY A 237 -10.77 -8.74 14.71
CA GLY A 237 -9.55 -8.39 15.44
C GLY A 237 -9.15 -6.92 15.32
N VAL A 238 -9.39 -6.30 14.16
CA VAL A 238 -9.00 -4.91 13.87
C VAL A 238 -10.09 -3.91 14.26
N SER A 239 -11.36 -4.35 14.35
CA SER A 239 -12.49 -3.49 14.72
C SER A 239 -12.28 -2.57 15.94
N PRO A 240 -11.59 -2.97 17.03
CA PRO A 240 -11.42 -2.11 18.20
C PRO A 240 -10.49 -0.90 17.94
N TYR A 241 -9.61 -0.99 16.94
CA TYR A 241 -8.64 0.05 16.59
C TYR A 241 -9.25 1.14 15.69
N LEU A 242 -10.41 0.88 15.07
CA LEU A 242 -11.16 1.92 14.35
C LEU A 242 -11.74 3.02 15.27
N LYS A 243 -11.78 2.78 16.57
CA LYS A 243 -12.31 3.72 17.57
C LYS A 243 -11.23 4.50 18.31
N GLN A 244 -9.98 4.39 17.85
CA GLN A 244 -8.82 5.01 18.46
C GLN A 244 -8.14 5.89 17.41
N SER A 245 -8.09 7.20 17.64
CA SER A 245 -7.60 8.14 16.63
C SER A 245 -6.11 7.93 16.26
N ASP A 246 -5.30 7.36 17.16
CA ASP A 246 -3.89 7.07 16.87
C ASP A 246 -3.71 5.87 15.92
N SER A 247 -4.65 4.92 15.88
CA SER A 247 -4.54 3.70 15.06
C SER A 247 -5.55 3.63 13.89
N ILE A 248 -6.49 4.58 13.82
CA ILE A 248 -7.57 4.57 12.83
C ILE A 248 -7.09 4.59 11.38
N ILE A 249 -5.97 5.27 11.07
CA ILE A 249 -5.40 5.33 9.72
C ILE A 249 -5.09 3.91 9.21
N PHE A 250 -4.33 3.13 9.98
CA PHE A 250 -3.98 1.76 9.61
C PHE A 250 -5.15 0.80 9.75
N ALA A 251 -5.96 0.95 10.80
CA ALA A 251 -7.13 0.09 11.01
C ALA A 251 -8.15 0.23 9.87
N SER A 252 -8.46 1.46 9.44
CA SER A 252 -9.38 1.71 8.33
C SER A 252 -8.82 1.18 7.01
N SER A 253 -7.53 1.38 6.72
CA SER A 253 -6.85 0.81 5.55
C SER A 253 -6.91 -0.73 5.51
N VAL A 254 -6.72 -1.40 6.66
CA VAL A 254 -6.84 -2.86 6.73
C VAL A 254 -8.27 -3.30 6.42
N ILE A 255 -9.26 -2.75 7.12
CA ILE A 255 -10.67 -3.15 6.94
C ILE A 255 -11.17 -2.80 5.54
N GLU A 256 -10.76 -1.67 4.99
CA GLU A 256 -11.06 -1.27 3.61
C GLU A 256 -10.66 -2.37 2.61
N ASN A 257 -9.51 -3.00 2.82
CA ASN A 257 -8.97 -3.99 1.90
C ASN A 257 -9.47 -5.42 2.18
N ILE A 258 -10.23 -5.65 3.25
CA ILE A 258 -11.04 -6.86 3.43
C ILE A 258 -12.42 -6.63 2.81
N LYS A 259 -12.67 -7.21 1.64
CA LYS A 259 -13.92 -7.00 0.89
C LYS A 259 -15.02 -7.96 1.35
N SER A 260 -15.57 -7.75 2.55
CA SER A 260 -16.65 -8.56 3.14
C SER A 260 -17.81 -7.72 3.67
N ASP A 261 -18.98 -8.35 3.83
CA ASP A 261 -20.16 -7.68 4.40
C ASP A 261 -19.91 -7.25 5.85
N LEU A 262 -19.13 -8.02 6.61
CA LEU A 262 -18.73 -7.66 7.96
C LEU A 262 -17.86 -6.39 7.95
N ALA A 263 -16.87 -6.27 7.05
CA ALA A 263 -16.04 -5.08 6.93
C ALA A 263 -16.90 -3.81 6.72
N VAL A 264 -17.91 -3.89 5.85
CA VAL A 264 -18.88 -2.80 5.65
C VAL A 264 -19.61 -2.47 6.95
N GLN A 265 -20.11 -3.47 7.65
CA GLN A 265 -20.82 -3.26 8.92
C GLN A 265 -19.93 -2.55 9.95
N VAL A 266 -18.70 -3.03 10.17
CA VAL A 266 -17.82 -2.48 11.20
C VAL A 266 -17.38 -1.05 10.87
N LEU A 267 -17.10 -0.74 9.60
CA LEU A 267 -16.78 0.62 9.17
C LEU A 267 -17.96 1.58 9.41
N ARG A 268 -19.20 1.14 9.14
CA ARG A 268 -20.40 1.94 9.40
C ARG A 268 -20.59 2.20 10.90
N GLU A 269 -20.38 1.18 11.73
CA GLU A 269 -20.44 1.31 13.19
C GLU A 269 -19.35 2.25 13.73
N ALA A 270 -18.14 2.20 13.17
CA ALA A 270 -17.05 3.11 13.52
C ALA A 270 -17.38 4.56 13.14
N TYR A 271 -17.95 4.78 11.95
CA TYR A 271 -18.35 6.12 11.49
C TYR A 271 -19.38 6.75 12.44
N GLN A 272 -20.35 5.96 12.90
CA GLN A 272 -21.39 6.41 13.83
C GLN A 272 -20.85 6.69 15.25
N TYR A 273 -19.72 6.09 15.61
CA TYR A 273 -19.07 6.29 16.91
C TYR A 273 -18.13 7.49 16.92
N SER A 274 -17.50 7.80 15.78
CA SER A 274 -16.53 8.88 15.67
C SER A 274 -17.21 10.26 15.66
N ASP A 275 -16.69 11.18 16.46
CA ASP A 275 -17.08 12.60 16.48
C ASP A 275 -16.06 13.50 15.73
N GLU A 276 -14.87 12.99 15.43
CA GLU A 276 -13.79 13.73 14.77
C GLU A 276 -13.94 13.65 13.24
N LEU A 277 -13.85 14.81 12.57
CA LEU A 277 -14.07 14.88 11.12
C LEU A 277 -12.99 14.14 10.32
N GLU A 278 -11.73 14.25 10.74
CA GLU A 278 -10.61 13.57 10.08
C GLU A 278 -10.76 12.04 10.13
N ASP A 279 -11.17 11.51 11.29
CA ASP A 279 -11.46 10.09 11.48
C ASP A 279 -12.63 9.64 10.59
N GLN A 280 -13.67 10.47 10.51
CA GLN A 280 -14.83 10.20 9.64
C GLN A 280 -14.47 10.24 8.15
N ASP A 281 -13.55 11.11 7.72
CA ASP A 281 -13.09 11.19 6.32
C ASP A 281 -12.49 9.86 5.86
N MET A 282 -11.57 9.29 6.66
CA MET A 282 -10.93 8.00 6.39
C MET A 282 -11.95 6.87 6.34
N LEU A 283 -12.91 6.87 7.27
CA LEU A 283 -13.97 5.86 7.31
C LEU A 283 -14.89 5.95 6.08
N ILE A 284 -15.18 7.16 5.60
CA ILE A 284 -15.97 7.36 4.37
C ILE A 284 -15.20 6.90 3.14
N GLU A 285 -13.89 7.15 3.07
CA GLU A 285 -13.05 6.61 1.99
C GLU A 285 -13.11 5.08 1.97
N ALA A 286 -12.85 4.45 3.13
CA ALA A 286 -12.90 3.01 3.29
C ALA A 286 -14.26 2.44 2.89
N LEU A 287 -15.36 3.07 3.32
CA LEU A 287 -16.74 2.68 2.96
C LEU A 287 -17.01 2.80 1.46
N CYS A 288 -16.53 3.86 0.82
CA CYS A 288 -16.67 4.02 -0.62
C CYS A 288 -15.89 2.94 -1.38
N HIS A 289 -14.68 2.60 -0.96
CA HIS A 289 -13.87 1.55 -1.57
C HIS A 289 -14.40 0.13 -1.33
N GLN A 290 -15.37 -0.08 -0.43
CA GLN A 290 -16.14 -1.33 -0.33
C GLN A 290 -17.16 -1.49 -1.46
N LEU A 291 -17.59 -0.39 -2.10
CA LEU A 291 -18.62 -0.38 -3.14
C LEU A 291 -19.91 -1.11 -2.71
N SER A 292 -20.30 -1.00 -1.44
CA SER A 292 -21.56 -1.57 -0.94
C SER A 292 -22.63 -0.49 -0.82
N ILE A 293 -23.83 -0.74 -1.35
CA ILE A 293 -24.99 0.16 -1.23
C ILE A 293 -25.41 0.40 0.23
N ASP A 294 -25.03 -0.50 1.13
CA ASP A 294 -25.38 -0.39 2.54
C ASP A 294 -24.68 0.79 3.23
N ALA A 295 -23.59 1.31 2.64
CA ALA A 295 -22.87 2.49 3.12
C ALA A 295 -23.53 3.83 2.73
N LEU A 296 -24.57 3.82 1.87
CA LEU A 296 -25.24 5.04 1.41
C LEU A 296 -25.73 5.97 2.53
N PRO A 297 -26.30 5.47 3.66
CA PRO A 297 -26.76 6.35 4.74
C PRO A 297 -25.63 7.20 5.33
N GLU A 298 -24.49 6.59 5.62
CA GLU A 298 -23.31 7.26 6.19
C GLU A 298 -22.69 8.23 5.19
N ILE A 299 -22.53 7.82 3.93
CA ILE A 299 -22.01 8.70 2.86
C ILE A 299 -22.91 9.93 2.67
N ARG A 300 -24.24 9.76 2.63
CA ARG A 300 -25.19 10.87 2.50
C ARG A 300 -25.20 11.80 3.70
N ASP A 301 -24.99 11.27 4.88
CA ASP A 301 -24.88 12.08 6.09
C ASP A 301 -23.59 12.92 6.07
N HIS A 302 -22.48 12.28 5.70
CA HIS A 302 -21.18 12.94 5.60
C HIS A 302 -21.18 14.06 4.55
N MET A 303 -21.76 13.85 3.38
CA MET A 303 -21.83 14.86 2.31
C MET A 303 -22.67 16.10 2.66
N LYS A 304 -23.44 16.08 3.75
CA LYS A 304 -24.14 17.30 4.25
C LYS A 304 -23.23 18.19 5.10
N LYS A 305 -22.06 17.69 5.50
CA LYS A 305 -21.12 18.45 6.32
C LYS A 305 -20.41 19.45 5.41
N GLU A 306 -20.63 20.73 5.66
CA GLU A 306 -20.05 21.81 4.85
C GLU A 306 -18.61 22.12 5.28
N TYR A 307 -17.66 21.23 4.96
CA TYR A 307 -16.23 21.45 5.17
C TYR A 307 -15.40 20.84 4.06
N PHE A 308 -14.10 21.16 4.05
CA PHE A 308 -13.11 20.57 3.15
C PHE A 308 -12.20 19.65 3.94
N SER A 309 -12.08 18.39 3.52
CA SER A 309 -11.11 17.46 4.07
C SER A 309 -9.72 17.74 3.49
N SER A 310 -8.71 17.73 4.35
CA SER A 310 -7.31 17.85 3.93
C SER A 310 -6.63 16.49 3.69
N LEU A 311 -7.28 15.40 4.09
CA LEU A 311 -6.73 14.05 4.05
C LEU A 311 -7.28 13.24 2.87
N VAL A 312 -8.56 13.41 2.57
CA VAL A 312 -9.27 12.63 1.54
C VAL A 312 -9.96 13.59 0.57
N ASP A 313 -9.86 13.33 -0.73
CA ASP A 313 -10.75 14.00 -1.70
C ASP A 313 -12.14 13.33 -1.66
N ILE A 314 -12.95 13.76 -0.70
CA ILE A 314 -14.27 13.17 -0.44
C ILE A 314 -15.18 13.27 -1.66
N GLU A 315 -15.19 14.40 -2.38
CA GLU A 315 -16.05 14.55 -3.55
C GLU A 315 -15.63 13.63 -4.70
N GLN A 316 -14.34 13.41 -4.94
CA GLN A 316 -13.86 12.42 -5.90
C GLN A 316 -14.30 11.01 -5.50
N THR A 317 -14.05 10.63 -4.25
CA THR A 317 -14.33 9.29 -3.74
C THR A 317 -15.83 8.97 -3.78
N VAL A 318 -16.67 9.90 -3.34
CA VAL A 318 -18.13 9.75 -3.36
C VAL A 318 -18.67 9.80 -4.79
N TYR A 319 -18.18 10.70 -5.64
CA TYR A 319 -18.54 10.74 -7.07
C TYR A 319 -18.30 9.39 -7.75
N SER A 320 -17.10 8.83 -7.54
CA SER A 320 -16.69 7.55 -8.11
C SER A 320 -17.54 6.41 -7.56
N TYR A 321 -17.82 6.37 -6.26
CA TYR A 321 -18.68 5.37 -5.64
C TYR A 321 -20.08 5.33 -6.28
N TYR A 322 -20.76 6.48 -6.37
CA TYR A 322 -22.09 6.57 -6.97
C TYR A 322 -22.04 6.18 -8.46
N SER A 323 -21.02 6.63 -9.17
CA SER A 323 -20.85 6.35 -10.61
C SER A 323 -20.61 4.87 -10.91
N ILE A 324 -19.80 4.19 -10.09
CA ILE A 324 -19.51 2.75 -10.25
C ILE A 324 -20.74 1.90 -9.93
N LEU A 325 -21.51 2.29 -8.90
CA LEU A 325 -22.75 1.57 -8.55
C LEU A 325 -23.94 1.92 -9.45
N GLY A 326 -23.82 2.97 -10.27
CA GLY A 326 -24.92 3.44 -11.11
C GLY A 326 -26.03 4.12 -10.29
N GLU A 327 -25.71 4.60 -9.10
CA GLU A 327 -26.66 5.26 -8.20
C GLU A 327 -26.84 6.73 -8.58
N PRO A 328 -28.07 7.23 -8.73
CA PRO A 328 -28.31 8.64 -9.04
C PRO A 328 -28.18 9.53 -7.81
N HIS A 329 -27.58 10.72 -7.97
CA HIS A 329 -27.60 11.78 -6.96
C HIS A 329 -27.74 13.16 -7.64
N PRO A 330 -28.55 14.09 -7.10
CA PRO A 330 -28.75 15.41 -7.72
C PRO A 330 -27.46 16.23 -7.84
N GLU A 331 -26.57 16.14 -6.85
CA GLU A 331 -25.30 16.89 -6.80
C GLU A 331 -24.12 16.13 -7.43
N LEU A 332 -24.36 14.97 -8.05
CA LEU A 332 -23.29 14.10 -8.56
C LEU A 332 -22.35 14.82 -9.55
N MET A 333 -22.92 15.66 -10.40
CA MET A 333 -22.14 16.44 -11.37
C MET A 333 -21.36 17.58 -10.71
N ASP A 334 -21.89 18.17 -9.65
CA ASP A 334 -21.22 19.25 -8.92
C ASP A 334 -19.98 18.70 -8.21
N TRP A 335 -20.09 17.54 -7.57
CA TRP A 335 -18.96 16.82 -6.96
C TRP A 335 -17.88 16.48 -7.98
N LYS A 336 -18.28 15.98 -9.16
CA LYS A 336 -17.37 15.71 -10.28
C LYS A 336 -16.59 16.97 -10.69
N LEU A 337 -17.29 18.10 -10.85
CA LEU A 337 -16.66 19.34 -11.29
C LEU A 337 -15.72 19.91 -10.23
N ALA A 338 -16.08 19.79 -8.94
CA ALA A 338 -15.22 20.19 -7.83
C ALA A 338 -13.91 19.38 -7.81
N ALA A 339 -14.01 18.05 -7.87
CA ALA A 339 -12.85 17.15 -7.90
C ALA A 339 -11.99 17.37 -9.15
N LEU A 340 -12.59 17.50 -10.34
CA LEU A 340 -11.83 17.83 -11.57
C LEU A 340 -11.12 19.18 -11.49
N GLY A 341 -11.74 20.17 -10.85
CA GLY A 341 -11.12 21.47 -10.62
C GLY A 341 -9.82 21.35 -9.82
N ARG A 342 -9.87 20.62 -8.70
CA ARG A 342 -8.70 20.35 -7.85
C ARG A 342 -7.62 19.56 -8.57
N GLU A 343 -7.99 18.53 -9.33
CA GLU A 343 -7.02 17.73 -10.09
C GLU A 343 -6.29 18.56 -11.16
N ILE A 344 -7.00 19.50 -11.82
CA ILE A 344 -6.39 20.42 -12.78
C ILE A 344 -5.43 21.39 -12.07
N GLU A 345 -5.81 21.94 -10.92
CA GLU A 345 -4.95 22.81 -10.12
C GLU A 345 -3.66 22.08 -9.69
N PHE A 346 -3.80 20.89 -9.11
CA PHE A 346 -2.68 20.05 -8.69
C PHE A 346 -1.72 19.70 -9.84
N ARG A 347 -2.26 19.33 -11.02
CA ARG A 347 -1.45 19.08 -12.23
C ARG A 347 -0.70 20.31 -12.70
N ASN A 348 -1.32 21.49 -12.62
CA ASN A 348 -0.69 22.74 -13.04
C ASN A 348 0.44 23.15 -12.09
N GLU A 349 0.24 22.99 -10.79
CA GLU A 349 1.26 23.23 -9.77
C GLU A 349 2.45 22.28 -9.95
N SER A 350 2.20 20.98 -10.11
CA SER A 350 3.23 19.95 -10.34
C SER A 350 4.10 20.25 -11.58
N LYS A 351 3.48 20.76 -12.66
CA LYS A 351 4.21 21.16 -13.88
C LYS A 351 5.08 22.41 -13.67
N GLN A 352 4.71 23.30 -12.77
CA GLN A 352 5.48 24.53 -12.47
C GLN A 352 6.60 24.28 -11.46
N SER A 353 6.39 23.40 -10.49
CA SER A 353 7.36 23.10 -9.43
C SER A 353 8.44 22.11 -9.85
N GLY A 354 8.27 21.36 -10.95
CA GLY A 354 9.26 20.39 -11.43
C GLY A 354 9.49 19.21 -10.47
N ILE A 355 8.58 19.01 -9.52
CA ILE A 355 8.64 17.94 -8.52
C ILE A 355 8.09 16.66 -9.17
N SER A 356 8.92 15.61 -9.20
CA SER A 356 8.51 14.26 -9.61
C SER A 356 7.47 13.72 -8.63
N GLN A 357 6.43 13.10 -9.18
CA GLN A 357 5.27 12.61 -8.44
C GLN A 357 5.65 11.53 -7.42
N ASN A 358 5.33 11.78 -6.15
CA ASN A 358 5.24 10.76 -5.11
C ASN A 358 3.81 10.19 -5.15
N GLY A 359 3.66 8.89 -4.91
CA GLY A 359 2.38 8.17 -4.99
C GLY A 359 1.42 8.45 -3.83
N PRO A 360 0.50 7.52 -3.48
CA PRO A 360 -0.41 7.69 -2.34
C PRO A 360 0.43 8.07 -1.13
N ILE A 361 -0.07 9.05 -0.35
CA ILE A 361 0.67 9.85 0.64
C ILE A 361 1.74 9.02 1.38
N LEU A 362 2.92 8.89 0.76
CA LEU A 362 4.18 8.80 1.49
C LEU A 362 4.22 10.16 2.14
N THR A 363 3.91 10.18 3.44
CA THR A 363 4.12 11.35 4.28
C THR A 363 5.48 11.91 3.87
N GLU A 364 5.45 13.06 3.18
CA GLU A 364 6.65 13.72 2.68
C GLU A 364 7.67 13.78 3.82
N ASN A 365 8.98 13.81 3.50
CA ASN A 365 10.13 13.97 4.41
C ASN A 365 9.96 15.12 5.44
N LYS A 366 8.98 14.99 6.32
CA LYS A 366 8.76 15.72 7.54
C LYS A 366 9.78 15.09 8.48
N VAL A 367 10.54 15.94 9.16
CA VAL A 367 11.37 15.51 10.27
C VAL A 367 10.56 14.51 11.08
N GLY A 368 11.01 13.25 11.10
CA GLY A 368 10.30 12.19 11.77
C GLY A 368 10.07 12.62 13.21
N ARG A 369 8.90 12.35 13.77
CA ARG A 369 8.58 12.73 15.16
C ARG A 369 9.68 12.26 16.13
N ASN A 370 10.39 11.20 15.77
CA ASN A 370 11.51 10.61 16.50
C ASN A 370 12.93 11.08 16.07
N ASP A 371 13.08 11.83 14.98
CA ASP A 371 14.37 12.33 14.49
C ASP A 371 14.96 13.42 15.41
N PRO A 372 16.29 13.61 15.43
CA PRO A 372 16.90 14.76 16.09
C PRO A 372 16.25 16.07 15.64
N CYS A 373 15.78 16.86 16.60
CA CYS A 373 15.04 18.07 16.29
C CYS A 373 15.97 19.08 15.57
N PRO A 374 15.53 19.66 14.44
CA PRO A 374 16.31 20.64 13.68
C PRO A 374 16.63 21.93 14.46
N CYS A 375 15.99 22.12 15.63
CA CYS A 375 16.30 23.18 16.59
C CYS A 375 17.72 23.09 17.19
N GLY A 376 18.47 22.00 16.93
CA GLY A 376 19.81 21.79 17.47
C GLY A 376 19.84 21.42 18.95
N SER A 377 18.69 21.07 19.54
CA SER A 377 18.58 20.77 20.99
C SER A 377 19.13 19.40 21.39
N GLY A 378 19.45 18.54 20.41
CA GLY A 378 19.81 17.13 20.64
C GLY A 378 18.65 16.23 21.10
N ARG A 379 17.41 16.74 21.15
CA ARG A 379 16.20 15.97 21.51
C ARG A 379 15.44 15.54 20.26
N LYS A 380 14.65 14.47 20.36
CA LYS A 380 13.70 14.07 19.29
C LYS A 380 12.71 15.20 18.96
N TYR A 381 12.31 15.35 17.70
CA TYR A 381 11.44 16.45 17.22
C TYR A 381 10.17 16.61 18.05
N LYS A 382 9.46 15.51 18.34
CA LYS A 382 8.26 15.47 19.19
C LYS A 382 8.47 15.95 20.63
N LYS A 383 9.73 16.03 21.10
CA LYS A 383 10.12 16.52 22.43
C LYS A 383 10.79 17.91 22.42
N CYS A 384 10.93 18.55 21.25
CA CYS A 384 11.40 19.95 21.10
C CYS A 384 10.34 20.78 20.35
N CYS A 385 10.46 20.86 19.02
CA CYS A 385 9.68 21.78 18.19
C CYS A 385 8.35 21.21 17.70
N GLY A 386 8.16 19.89 17.73
CA GLY A 386 6.90 19.25 17.39
C GLY A 386 5.92 19.21 18.57
N LYS A 387 5.87 20.27 19.37
CA LYS A 387 4.93 20.45 20.49
C LYS A 387 3.82 21.41 20.12
#